data_AF-A0A1H0SSS1-F1
#
_entry.id   AF-A0A1H0SSS1-F1
#
_cell.length_a   1.000
_cell.length_b   1.000
_cell.length_c   1.000
_cell.angle_alpha   90.00
_cell.angle_beta   90.00
_cell.angle_gamma   90.00
#
_symmetry.space_group_name_H-M   'P 1'
#
loop_
_entity.id
_entity.type
_entity.pdbx_description
1 polymer ?
#
loop_
_entity_poly.entity_id
_entity_poly.type
_entity_poly.pdbx_seq_one_letter_code
_entity_poly.pdbx_strand_id
1 'polypeptide(L)'
;MPEIDTLFLFGSNPTEAHPIIGFYLKKALQNGAKLIVGDPRKTWMAKRADVWLNVRPGQNIALLNSIIHVILKNGWENRKFIEERCENFSELKEKVQEYDPVSVERITGVAASQIEEAAYLYAHAEKAMIVYGLGVTEHISGTENAMAIANLALVCGQIGRPSTGIMALRGQNNVQGASDLGPAPTILPGYQQLSDNDVRAKFAKAWNVEIPKEPGLKSVEMLDACVEGRFKGIFILGEDPAQTDPDLNHVCKALEKVDFLVVQDIFHTETTRFADVILPGASFAEKDGTFTNGERRIQRVRKAVEPLAGMAEWEVVSLLATRMGYPMSYSGPSEIMDEIASLVPIYGGVSYDRLKSGGLQWPCPDKDHPGTSTLYTDLFSRPNGKAWFNGLDQHQPGETADQEYPFTLITGRRREHYNNGSQTRRCQGIDRIVAAEKVEINPEDAERLGIISGNLLRVSSRRGEVRVKARVTDRSQPGCLFMTFHHQSCLTNLLTSEHRDPITGTPEYKVSAVRIEPVVDKVK
;
A
#
# COMPACT_ATOMS: atom_id res chain seq x y z
N MET A 1 -11.56 15.63 7.95
CA MET A 1 -10.25 15.47 8.61
C MET A 1 -10.02 16.47 9.73
N PRO A 2 -10.11 17.80 9.55
CA PRO A 2 -9.81 18.75 10.64
C PRO A 2 -10.75 18.68 11.85
N GLU A 3 -11.93 18.06 11.69
CA GLU A 3 -12.94 17.86 12.73
C GLU A 3 -12.92 16.43 13.33
N ILE A 4 -11.83 15.68 13.18
CA ILE A 4 -11.68 14.38 13.83
C ILE A 4 -11.43 14.61 15.32
N ASP A 5 -12.09 13.85 16.20
CA ASP A 5 -11.87 13.91 17.65
C ASP A 5 -10.78 12.93 18.09
N THR A 6 -10.73 11.76 17.46
CA THR A 6 -9.67 10.76 17.69
C THR A 6 -9.17 10.18 16.38
N LEU A 7 -7.86 10.32 16.17
CA LEU A 7 -7.14 9.77 15.04
C LEU A 7 -6.35 8.54 15.50
N PHE A 8 -6.62 7.40 14.87
CA PHE A 8 -5.81 6.20 15.04
C PHE A 8 -4.95 5.97 13.80
N LEU A 9 -3.65 6.28 13.89
CA LEU A 9 -2.67 5.93 12.86
C LEU A 9 -2.15 4.52 13.10
N PHE A 10 -2.36 3.60 12.16
CA PHE A 10 -1.95 2.21 12.32
C PHE A 10 -1.08 1.74 11.15
N GLY A 11 0.19 1.42 11.40
CA GLY A 11 1.14 1.00 10.37
C GLY A 11 1.35 2.05 9.28
N SER A 12 1.36 3.34 9.63
CA SER A 12 1.43 4.45 8.67
C SER A 12 2.31 5.61 9.15
N ASN A 13 3.05 6.22 8.21
CA ASN A 13 3.88 7.41 8.47
C ASN A 13 3.54 8.53 7.48
N PRO A 14 2.40 9.22 7.65
CA PRO A 14 1.94 10.25 6.72
C PRO A 14 2.88 11.47 6.65
N THR A 15 3.73 11.70 7.66
CA THR A 15 4.69 12.82 7.62
C THR A 15 5.84 12.63 6.65
N GLU A 16 6.17 11.38 6.31
CA GLU A 16 7.17 11.05 5.30
C GLU A 16 6.50 10.63 4.00
N ALA A 17 5.50 9.74 4.04
CA ALA A 17 4.90 9.15 2.85
C ALA A 17 3.81 10.03 2.18
N HIS A 18 3.08 10.83 2.94
CA HIS A 18 1.96 11.65 2.45
C HIS A 18 1.94 13.04 3.07
N PRO A 19 2.96 13.90 2.86
CA PRO A 19 3.14 15.12 3.66
C PRO A 19 1.94 16.07 3.68
N ILE A 20 1.16 16.13 2.59
CA ILE A 20 -0.07 16.93 2.52
C ILE A 20 -1.18 16.34 3.40
N ILE A 21 -1.37 15.01 3.39
CA ILE A 21 -2.29 14.36 4.34
C ILE A 21 -1.79 14.58 5.77
N GLY A 22 -0.47 14.40 6.00
CA GLY A 22 0.16 14.68 7.28
C GLY A 22 -0.07 16.11 7.77
N PHE A 23 -0.18 17.10 6.88
CA PHE A 23 -0.55 18.48 7.22
C PHE A 23 -1.99 18.59 7.73
N TYR A 24 -2.97 17.97 7.06
CA TYR A 24 -4.36 17.98 7.53
C TYR A 24 -4.56 17.21 8.83
N LEU A 25 -3.84 16.11 9.03
CA LEU A 25 -3.86 15.37 10.30
C LEU A 25 -3.26 16.21 11.44
N LYS A 26 -2.16 16.93 11.20
CA LYS A 26 -1.60 17.88 12.18
C LYS A 26 -2.58 18.99 12.53
N LYS A 27 -3.39 19.47 11.58
CA LYS A 27 -4.46 20.45 11.85
C LYS A 27 -5.52 19.87 12.78
N ALA A 28 -5.92 18.61 12.61
CA ALA A 28 -6.85 17.96 13.53
C ALA A 28 -6.28 17.93 14.96
N LEU A 29 -4.99 17.58 15.12
CA LEU A 29 -4.32 17.60 16.43
C LEU A 29 -4.28 19.02 17.05
N GLN A 30 -4.02 20.04 16.23
CA GLN A 30 -4.07 21.44 16.68
C GLN A 30 -5.47 21.87 17.14
N ASN A 31 -6.52 21.25 16.58
CA ASN A 31 -7.90 21.47 16.98
C ASN A 31 -8.32 20.65 18.21
N GLY A 32 -7.40 19.88 18.81
CA GLY A 32 -7.64 19.10 20.04
C GLY A 32 -7.89 17.61 19.83
N ALA A 33 -7.75 17.10 18.60
CA ALA A 33 -7.89 15.67 18.34
C ALA A 33 -6.87 14.83 19.13
N LYS A 34 -7.34 13.72 19.71
CA LYS A 34 -6.51 12.70 20.34
C LYS A 34 -5.82 11.83 19.29
N LEU A 35 -4.60 11.39 19.60
CA LEU A 35 -3.77 10.62 18.69
C LEU A 35 -3.36 9.28 19.30
N ILE A 36 -3.80 8.21 18.66
CA ILE A 36 -3.31 6.86 18.88
C ILE A 36 -2.40 6.50 17.71
N VAL A 37 -1.21 5.95 17.99
CA VAL A 37 -0.28 5.46 16.95
C VAL A 37 0.10 4.03 17.25
N GLY A 38 -0.22 3.10 16.33
CA GLY A 38 0.31 1.74 16.34
C GLY A 38 1.38 1.60 15.27
N ASP A 39 2.65 1.61 15.68
CA ASP A 39 3.80 1.48 14.78
C ASP A 39 5.01 1.00 15.61
N PRO A 40 5.79 0.01 15.14
CA PRO A 40 7.03 -0.43 15.82
C PRO A 40 8.11 0.65 15.85
N ARG A 41 7.94 1.73 15.07
CA ARG A 41 8.89 2.83 14.95
C ARG A 41 8.34 4.09 15.59
N LYS A 42 9.23 4.79 16.30
CA LYS A 42 9.02 6.12 16.86
C LYS A 42 9.01 7.19 15.75
N THR A 43 7.95 7.18 14.93
CA THR A 43 7.71 8.18 13.86
C THR A 43 7.48 9.58 14.42
N TRP A 44 7.43 10.59 13.56
CA TRP A 44 7.15 11.97 14.01
C TRP A 44 5.79 12.07 14.73
N MET A 45 4.79 11.33 14.25
CA MET A 45 3.46 11.26 14.86
C MET A 45 3.49 10.47 16.16
N ALA A 46 4.19 9.33 16.21
CA ALA A 46 4.33 8.52 17.43
C ALA A 46 4.91 9.32 18.61
N LYS A 47 5.91 10.19 18.34
CA LYS A 47 6.50 11.08 19.36
C LYS A 47 5.51 12.08 19.99
N ARG A 48 4.34 12.25 19.39
CA ARG A 48 3.30 13.21 19.79
C ARG A 48 1.96 12.53 20.08
N ALA A 49 1.94 11.20 20.06
CA ALA A 49 0.73 10.45 20.33
C ALA A 49 0.36 10.57 21.82
N ASP A 50 -0.93 10.66 22.11
CA ASP A 50 -1.44 10.42 23.47
C ASP A 50 -1.13 8.96 23.85
N VAL A 51 -1.31 8.02 22.92
CA VAL A 51 -0.95 6.61 23.09
C VAL A 51 -0.10 6.11 21.92
N TRP A 52 1.13 5.70 22.18
CA TRP A 52 1.98 5.00 21.22
C TRP A 52 2.04 3.50 21.55
N LEU A 53 1.34 2.71 20.75
CA LEU A 53 1.35 1.25 20.77
C LEU A 53 2.58 0.78 19.98
N ASN A 54 3.70 0.62 20.68
CA ASN A 54 4.98 0.17 20.10
C ASN A 54 4.95 -1.34 19.83
N VAL A 55 4.07 -1.75 18.91
CA VAL A 55 3.76 -3.14 18.59
C VAL A 55 4.91 -3.84 17.89
N ARG A 56 5.21 -5.08 18.27
CA ARG A 56 6.16 -5.93 17.53
C ARG A 56 5.65 -6.18 16.09
N PRO A 57 6.51 -6.09 15.06
CA PRO A 57 6.10 -6.31 13.68
C PRO A 57 5.36 -7.64 13.48
N GLY A 58 4.23 -7.58 12.77
CA GLY A 58 3.39 -8.74 12.46
C GLY A 58 2.31 -9.07 13.49
N GLN A 59 2.33 -8.48 14.69
CA GLN A 59 1.35 -8.77 15.76
C GLN A 59 0.09 -7.88 15.70
N ASN A 60 -0.35 -7.55 14.49
CA ASN A 60 -1.40 -6.55 14.24
C ASN A 60 -2.80 -7.01 14.70
N ILE A 61 -3.20 -8.25 14.38
CA ILE A 61 -4.54 -8.79 14.71
C ILE A 61 -4.68 -8.94 16.22
N ALA A 62 -3.66 -9.46 16.90
CA ALA A 62 -3.67 -9.63 18.35
C ALA A 62 -3.91 -8.29 19.06
N LEU A 63 -3.22 -7.22 18.63
CA LEU A 63 -3.42 -5.89 19.20
C LEU A 63 -4.83 -5.35 18.94
N LEU A 64 -5.33 -5.45 17.70
CA LEU A 64 -6.66 -4.94 17.34
C LEU A 64 -7.78 -5.73 18.04
N ASN A 65 -7.67 -7.06 18.11
CA ASN A 65 -8.61 -7.91 18.83
C ASN A 65 -8.61 -7.58 20.33
N SER A 66 -7.45 -7.24 20.92
CA SER A 66 -7.38 -6.84 22.33
C SER A 66 -8.03 -5.49 22.60
N ILE A 67 -7.86 -4.52 21.69
CA ILE A 67 -8.58 -3.24 21.76
C ILE A 67 -10.10 -3.50 21.72
N ILE A 68 -10.57 -4.34 20.78
CA ILE A 68 -11.99 -4.71 20.69
C ILE A 68 -12.45 -5.46 21.95
N HIS A 69 -11.64 -6.37 22.49
CA HIS A 69 -11.92 -7.08 23.73
C HIS A 69 -12.23 -6.11 24.88
N VAL A 70 -11.37 -5.09 25.07
CA VAL A 70 -11.58 -4.06 26.10
C VAL A 70 -12.88 -3.30 25.86
N ILE A 71 -13.16 -2.91 24.63
CA ILE A 71 -14.40 -2.19 24.27
C ILE A 71 -15.64 -3.01 24.63
N LEU A 72 -15.68 -4.28 24.23
CA LEU A 72 -16.83 -5.17 24.50
C LEU A 72 -16.98 -5.51 25.99
N LYS A 73 -15.86 -5.71 26.68
CA LYS A 73 -15.86 -6.02 28.12
C LYS A 73 -16.44 -4.87 28.95
N ASN A 74 -16.25 -3.63 28.51
CA ASN A 74 -16.76 -2.45 29.19
C ASN A 74 -18.12 -1.96 28.67
N GLY A 75 -18.68 -2.59 27.63
CA GLY A 75 -19.96 -2.20 27.05
C GLY A 75 -19.90 -0.89 26.25
N TRP A 76 -18.74 -0.54 25.67
CA TRP A 76 -18.52 0.69 24.92
C TRP A 76 -18.86 0.57 23.43
N GLU A 77 -19.33 -0.58 22.97
CA GLU A 77 -19.74 -0.80 21.59
C GLU A 77 -21.00 -0.01 21.19
N ASN A 78 -21.10 0.34 19.90
CA ASN A 78 -22.31 0.94 19.34
C ASN A 78 -23.32 -0.15 18.97
N ARG A 79 -24.10 -0.62 19.96
CA ARG A 79 -25.09 -1.70 19.79
C ARG A 79 -26.09 -1.46 18.67
N LYS A 80 -26.64 -0.24 18.60
CA LYS A 80 -27.61 0.13 17.57
C LYS A 80 -27.01 0.00 16.16
N PHE A 81 -25.80 0.51 15.95
CA PHE A 81 -25.10 0.38 14.67
C PHE A 81 -24.84 -1.08 14.30
N ILE A 82 -24.42 -1.89 15.26
CA ILE A 82 -24.17 -3.32 15.06
C ILE A 82 -25.45 -4.04 14.62
N GLU A 83 -26.56 -3.85 15.34
CA GLU A 83 -27.84 -4.52 15.05
C GLU A 83 -28.43 -4.10 13.70
N GLU A 84 -28.40 -2.80 13.40
CA GLU A 84 -29.03 -2.25 12.20
C GLU A 84 -28.19 -2.48 10.94
N ARG A 85 -26.86 -2.40 11.04
CA ARG A 85 -25.98 -2.27 9.86
C ARG A 85 -24.92 -3.36 9.71
N CYS A 86 -24.82 -4.29 10.65
CA CYS A 86 -23.80 -5.34 10.63
C CYS A 86 -24.41 -6.75 10.75
N GLU A 87 -23.60 -7.75 10.45
CA GLU A 87 -23.89 -9.17 10.60
C GLU A 87 -22.69 -9.89 11.23
N ASN A 88 -22.96 -11.09 11.75
CA ASN A 88 -21.93 -12.00 12.27
C ASN A 88 -21.18 -11.50 13.53
N PHE A 89 -21.80 -10.61 14.31
CA PHE A 89 -21.17 -10.05 15.50
C PHE A 89 -20.86 -11.08 16.59
N SER A 90 -21.66 -12.16 16.69
CA SER A 90 -21.43 -13.23 17.67
C SER A 90 -20.07 -13.91 17.50
N GLU A 91 -19.64 -14.15 16.26
CA GLU A 91 -18.36 -14.77 15.95
C GLU A 91 -17.19 -13.90 16.41
N LEU A 92 -17.23 -12.59 16.10
CA LEU A 92 -16.23 -11.64 16.58
C LEU A 92 -16.20 -11.60 18.12
N LYS A 93 -17.38 -11.52 18.76
CA LYS A 93 -17.50 -11.42 20.21
C LYS A 93 -16.87 -12.61 20.94
N GLU A 94 -17.06 -13.81 20.41
CA GLU A 94 -16.43 -15.04 20.91
C GLU A 94 -14.92 -14.99 20.70
N LYS A 95 -14.47 -14.72 19.46
CA LYS A 95 -13.05 -14.70 19.11
C LYS A 95 -12.22 -13.73 19.95
N VAL A 96 -12.69 -12.51 20.18
CA VAL A 96 -11.91 -11.52 20.95
C VAL A 96 -11.76 -11.87 22.43
N GLN A 97 -12.50 -12.86 22.97
CA GLN A 97 -12.27 -13.32 24.34
C GLN A 97 -10.88 -13.97 24.52
N GLU A 98 -10.29 -14.47 23.44
CA GLU A 98 -8.95 -15.09 23.43
C GLU A 98 -7.82 -14.05 23.56
N TYR A 99 -8.11 -12.75 23.44
CA TYR A 99 -7.14 -11.66 23.30
C TYR A 99 -7.20 -10.66 24.47
N ASP A 100 -7.22 -11.15 25.72
CA ASP A 100 -7.18 -10.26 26.88
C ASP A 100 -5.88 -9.41 26.90
N PRO A 101 -5.89 -8.18 27.44
CA PRO A 101 -4.72 -7.30 27.38
C PRO A 101 -3.44 -7.87 28.01
N VAL A 102 -3.55 -8.71 29.05
CA VAL A 102 -2.40 -9.26 29.77
C VAL A 102 -1.71 -10.35 28.94
N SER A 103 -2.47 -11.21 28.26
CA SER A 103 -1.89 -12.19 27.35
C SER A 103 -1.29 -11.52 26.11
N VAL A 104 -1.98 -10.52 25.57
CA VAL A 104 -1.57 -9.79 24.35
C VAL A 104 -0.31 -8.94 24.58
N GLU A 105 -0.10 -8.42 25.79
CA GLU A 105 1.15 -7.71 26.15
C GLU A 105 2.40 -8.57 25.90
N ARG A 106 2.34 -9.86 26.21
CA ARG A 106 3.48 -10.78 26.02
C ARG A 106 3.81 -10.99 24.55
N ILE A 107 2.79 -11.01 23.69
CA ILE A 107 2.91 -11.28 22.26
C ILE A 107 3.36 -10.01 21.54
N THR A 108 2.64 -8.91 21.78
CA THR A 108 2.79 -7.63 21.06
C THR A 108 3.90 -6.75 21.61
N GLY A 109 4.29 -6.92 22.88
CA GLY A 109 5.16 -6.00 23.61
C GLY A 109 4.50 -4.67 24.01
N VAL A 110 3.19 -4.51 23.79
CA VAL A 110 2.44 -3.31 24.15
C VAL A 110 1.80 -3.51 25.53
N ALA A 111 2.04 -2.58 26.45
CA ALA A 111 1.52 -2.70 27.81
C ALA A 111 -0.02 -2.74 27.81
N ALA A 112 -0.60 -3.60 28.65
CA ALA A 112 -2.05 -3.74 28.79
C ALA A 112 -2.75 -2.40 29.05
N SER A 113 -2.15 -1.53 29.87
CA SER A 113 -2.66 -0.18 30.15
C SER A 113 -2.75 0.71 28.92
N GLN A 114 -1.80 0.60 27.98
CA GLN A 114 -1.84 1.36 26.72
C GLN A 114 -2.92 0.83 25.78
N ILE A 115 -3.15 -0.49 25.77
CA ILE A 115 -4.25 -1.11 25.01
C ILE A 115 -5.60 -0.60 25.55
N GLU A 116 -5.76 -0.58 26.87
CA GLU A 116 -6.95 -0.06 27.53
C GLU A 116 -7.19 1.43 27.26
N GLU A 117 -6.13 2.25 27.31
CA GLU A 117 -6.22 3.68 27.01
C GLU A 117 -6.58 3.94 25.54
N ALA A 118 -5.97 3.21 24.59
CA ALA A 118 -6.32 3.30 23.18
C ALA A 118 -7.78 2.89 22.91
N ALA A 119 -8.25 1.82 23.55
CA ALA A 119 -9.63 1.37 23.48
C ALA A 119 -10.60 2.44 24.00
N TYR A 120 -10.29 3.05 25.15
CA TYR A 120 -11.09 4.12 25.73
C TYR A 120 -11.17 5.33 24.79
N LEU A 121 -10.03 5.84 24.32
CA LEU A 121 -9.97 7.01 23.44
C LEU A 121 -10.75 6.79 22.14
N TYR A 122 -10.58 5.64 21.49
CA TYR A 122 -11.23 5.36 20.22
C TYR A 122 -12.75 5.16 20.36
N ALA A 123 -13.21 4.44 21.39
CA ALA A 123 -14.62 4.12 21.57
C ALA A 123 -15.47 5.32 22.04
N HIS A 124 -14.88 6.26 22.80
CA HIS A 124 -15.60 7.41 23.33
C HIS A 124 -15.59 8.64 22.40
N ALA A 125 -14.86 8.60 21.29
CA ALA A 125 -14.83 9.69 20.34
C ALA A 125 -16.13 9.76 19.53
N GLU A 126 -16.69 10.95 19.35
CA GLU A 126 -17.87 11.15 18.49
C GLU A 126 -17.49 10.92 17.01
N LYS A 127 -16.34 11.44 16.60
CA LYS A 127 -15.74 11.29 15.27
C LYS A 127 -14.35 10.66 15.36
N ALA A 128 -14.27 9.33 15.21
CA ALA A 128 -13.00 8.62 15.14
C ALA A 128 -12.67 8.16 13.71
N MET A 129 -11.40 8.25 13.34
CA MET A 129 -10.92 7.77 12.04
C MET A 129 -9.66 6.93 12.21
N ILE A 130 -9.64 5.77 11.56
CA ILE A 130 -8.43 4.95 11.42
C ILE A 130 -7.78 5.29 10.09
N VAL A 131 -6.49 5.63 10.13
CA VAL A 131 -5.67 5.86 8.93
C VAL A 131 -4.53 4.86 8.94
N TYR A 132 -4.51 3.98 7.93
CA TYR A 132 -3.56 2.89 7.86
C TYR A 132 -2.77 2.88 6.55
N GLY A 133 -1.66 2.15 6.56
CA GLY A 133 -0.77 2.04 5.41
C GLY A 133 -0.10 0.67 5.34
N LEU A 134 1.14 0.67 4.88
CA LEU A 134 1.84 -0.55 4.51
C LEU A 134 2.30 -1.41 5.70
N GLY A 135 2.34 -0.85 6.93
CA GLY A 135 2.53 -1.64 8.16
C GLY A 135 1.31 -2.50 8.53
N VAL A 136 0.29 -2.53 7.66
CA VAL A 136 -0.88 -3.41 7.74
C VAL A 136 -0.86 -4.37 6.55
N THR A 137 -0.70 -3.84 5.33
CA THR A 137 -0.93 -4.61 4.09
C THR A 137 0.28 -5.44 3.64
N GLU A 138 1.51 -5.03 3.94
CA GLU A 138 2.73 -5.72 3.50
C GLU A 138 3.23 -6.73 4.55
N HIS A 139 2.29 -7.59 4.97
CA HIS A 139 2.42 -8.72 5.89
C HIS A 139 1.74 -9.95 5.28
N ILE A 140 2.12 -11.15 5.71
CA ILE A 140 1.44 -12.39 5.26
C ILE A 140 -0.05 -12.42 5.65
N SER A 141 -0.45 -11.71 6.70
CA SER A 141 -1.84 -11.55 7.13
C SER A 141 -2.44 -10.21 6.69
N GLY A 142 -1.92 -9.59 5.63
CA GLY A 142 -2.25 -8.21 5.26
C GLY A 142 -3.73 -7.96 5.02
N THR A 143 -4.42 -8.91 4.39
CA THR A 143 -5.88 -8.84 4.16
C THR A 143 -6.65 -8.90 5.48
N GLU A 144 -6.29 -9.82 6.36
CA GLU A 144 -6.97 -10.01 7.64
C GLU A 144 -6.66 -8.86 8.61
N ASN A 145 -5.45 -8.28 8.57
CA ASN A 145 -5.12 -7.07 9.31
C ASN A 145 -6.08 -5.92 8.94
N ALA A 146 -6.41 -5.76 7.65
CA ALA A 146 -7.37 -4.75 7.20
C ALA A 146 -8.80 -5.08 7.63
N MET A 147 -9.18 -6.37 7.67
CA MET A 147 -10.47 -6.82 8.21
C MET A 147 -10.58 -6.57 9.72
N ALA A 148 -9.50 -6.76 10.49
CA ALA A 148 -9.47 -6.45 11.93
C ALA A 148 -9.63 -4.94 12.19
N ILE A 149 -9.05 -4.08 11.35
CA ILE A 149 -9.31 -2.62 11.38
C ILE A 149 -10.79 -2.34 11.10
N ALA A 150 -11.38 -3.03 10.13
CA ALA A 150 -12.80 -2.90 9.83
C ALA A 150 -13.68 -3.32 11.02
N ASN A 151 -13.37 -4.45 11.66
CA ASN A 151 -14.04 -4.89 12.87
C ASN A 151 -14.05 -3.79 13.95
N LEU A 152 -12.89 -3.18 14.25
CA LEU A 152 -12.81 -2.11 15.25
C LEU A 152 -13.67 -0.90 14.88
N ALA A 153 -13.62 -0.44 13.62
CA ALA A 153 -14.44 0.69 13.19
C ALA A 153 -15.94 0.39 13.23
N LEU A 154 -16.34 -0.84 12.90
CA LEU A 154 -17.73 -1.28 12.92
C LEU A 154 -18.26 -1.43 14.35
N VAL A 155 -17.47 -1.99 15.28
CA VAL A 155 -17.83 -2.13 16.71
C VAL A 155 -18.18 -0.77 17.31
N CYS A 156 -17.45 0.29 16.94
CA CYS A 156 -17.71 1.64 17.44
C CYS A 156 -18.66 2.46 16.55
N GLY A 157 -19.17 1.91 15.44
CA GLY A 157 -20.06 2.64 14.51
C GLY A 157 -19.42 3.86 13.84
N GLN A 158 -18.11 3.81 13.59
CA GLN A 158 -17.32 4.92 13.05
C GLN A 158 -17.31 4.94 11.51
N ILE A 159 -18.37 4.49 10.84
CA ILE A 159 -18.46 4.41 9.37
C ILE A 159 -19.74 5.10 8.88
N GLY A 160 -19.70 5.66 7.66
CA GLY A 160 -20.87 6.25 7.02
C GLY A 160 -21.16 7.69 7.41
N ARG A 161 -20.22 8.37 8.09
CA ARG A 161 -20.37 9.76 8.54
C ARG A 161 -19.14 10.59 8.16
N PRO A 162 -19.29 11.91 7.91
CA PRO A 162 -18.15 12.79 7.68
C PRO A 162 -17.17 12.77 8.85
N SER A 163 -15.88 12.84 8.54
CA SER A 163 -14.77 12.80 9.53
C SER A 163 -14.71 11.53 10.40
N THR A 164 -15.40 10.47 10.01
CA THR A 164 -15.18 9.12 10.55
C THR A 164 -14.64 8.20 9.46
N GLY A 165 -14.28 6.98 9.84
CA GLY A 165 -14.10 5.88 8.89
C GLY A 165 -12.70 5.32 8.85
N ILE A 166 -12.43 4.57 7.78
CA ILE A 166 -11.15 3.92 7.55
C ILE A 166 -10.55 4.51 6.28
N MET A 167 -9.34 5.03 6.40
CA MET A 167 -8.57 5.55 5.28
C MET A 167 -7.32 4.70 5.06
N ALA A 168 -7.34 3.92 3.99
CA ALA A 168 -6.13 3.30 3.46
C ALA A 168 -5.31 4.37 2.71
N LEU A 169 -4.12 4.69 3.20
CA LEU A 169 -3.22 5.62 2.52
C LEU A 169 -2.61 4.97 1.27
N ARG A 170 -3.32 5.13 0.15
CA ARG A 170 -2.83 4.75 -1.18
C ARG A 170 -1.50 5.45 -1.50
N GLY A 171 -0.52 4.69 -1.98
CA GLY A 171 0.86 5.18 -2.15
C GLY A 171 1.08 6.01 -3.41
N GLN A 172 0.94 5.39 -4.58
CA GLN A 172 1.18 6.04 -5.88
C GLN A 172 0.02 6.95 -6.29
N ASN A 173 0.37 8.03 -6.98
CA ASN A 173 -0.51 9.12 -7.41
C ASN A 173 -1.79 8.64 -8.11
N ASN A 174 -1.71 7.51 -8.83
CA ASN A 174 -2.82 6.94 -9.57
C ASN A 174 -3.08 5.46 -9.27
N VAL A 175 -2.56 4.90 -8.17
CA VAL A 175 -2.85 3.49 -7.85
C VAL A 175 -4.35 3.25 -7.68
N GLN A 176 -5.08 4.25 -7.18
CA GLN A 176 -6.53 4.19 -7.09
C GLN A 176 -7.15 4.17 -8.48
N GLY A 177 -6.77 5.09 -9.38
CA GLY A 177 -7.31 5.14 -10.74
C GLY A 177 -6.95 3.92 -11.59
N ALA A 178 -5.71 3.43 -11.46
CA ALA A 178 -5.30 2.17 -12.06
C ALA A 178 -6.20 1.04 -11.56
N SER A 179 -6.38 0.91 -10.24
CA SER A 179 -7.28 -0.09 -9.63
C SER A 179 -8.72 0.01 -10.13
N ASP A 180 -9.23 1.24 -10.28
CA ASP A 180 -10.57 1.50 -10.79
C ASP A 180 -10.73 1.00 -12.24
N LEU A 181 -9.64 0.96 -13.02
CA LEU A 181 -9.64 0.51 -14.41
C LEU A 181 -9.22 -0.96 -14.59
N GLY A 182 -9.26 -1.75 -13.51
CA GLY A 182 -9.16 -3.22 -13.55
C GLY A 182 -7.77 -3.78 -13.89
N PRO A 183 -6.70 -3.46 -13.12
CA PRO A 183 -5.36 -3.98 -13.35
C PRO A 183 -5.16 -5.33 -12.66
N ALA A 184 -6.24 -5.98 -12.22
CA ALA A 184 -6.20 -7.23 -11.47
C ALA A 184 -6.94 -8.33 -12.26
N PRO A 185 -6.46 -9.58 -12.21
CA PRO A 185 -6.84 -10.63 -13.15
C PRO A 185 -8.31 -11.08 -13.05
N THR A 186 -9.03 -10.69 -12.01
CA THR A 186 -10.39 -11.16 -11.71
C THR A 186 -11.46 -10.09 -11.95
N ILE A 187 -11.09 -8.87 -12.33
CA ILE A 187 -12.02 -7.74 -12.48
C ILE A 187 -11.82 -7.00 -13.80
N LEU A 188 -12.93 -6.50 -14.33
CA LEU A 188 -13.00 -5.50 -15.38
C LEU A 188 -13.12 -4.09 -14.76
N PRO A 189 -12.91 -3.01 -15.54
CA PRO A 189 -13.01 -1.64 -15.04
C PRO A 189 -14.28 -1.40 -14.21
N GLY A 190 -14.18 -0.67 -13.10
CA GLY A 190 -15.26 -0.40 -12.17
C GLY A 190 -15.46 -1.45 -11.07
N TYR A 191 -14.44 -2.28 -10.80
CA TYR A 191 -14.53 -3.42 -9.88
C TYR A 191 -15.61 -4.44 -10.27
N GLN A 192 -15.89 -4.55 -11.57
CA GLN A 192 -16.91 -5.45 -12.09
C GLN A 192 -16.31 -6.84 -12.26
N GLN A 193 -16.90 -7.87 -11.66
CA GLN A 193 -16.31 -9.21 -11.63
C GLN A 193 -16.22 -9.82 -13.03
N LEU A 194 -15.06 -10.37 -13.40
CA LEU A 194 -14.87 -11.07 -14.67
C LEU A 194 -15.79 -12.29 -14.78
N SER A 195 -16.12 -12.92 -13.65
CA SER A 195 -17.01 -14.08 -13.59
C SER A 195 -18.46 -13.77 -13.96
N ASP A 196 -18.88 -12.50 -13.91
CA ASP A 196 -20.23 -12.06 -14.25
C ASP A 196 -20.46 -12.04 -15.78
N ASN A 197 -21.45 -12.81 -16.23
CA ASN A 197 -21.75 -12.98 -17.66
C ASN A 197 -22.26 -11.67 -18.30
N ASP A 198 -23.08 -10.89 -17.59
CA ASP A 198 -23.68 -9.67 -18.13
C ASP A 198 -22.61 -8.57 -18.23
N VAL A 199 -21.71 -8.52 -17.25
CA VAL A 199 -20.53 -7.65 -17.31
C VAL A 199 -19.67 -8.01 -18.52
N ARG A 200 -19.29 -9.28 -18.70
CA ARG A 200 -18.47 -9.68 -19.86
C ARG A 200 -19.17 -9.38 -21.18
N ALA A 201 -20.47 -9.67 -21.31
CA ALA A 201 -21.23 -9.40 -22.54
C ALA A 201 -21.24 -7.90 -22.89
N LYS A 202 -21.35 -7.01 -21.88
CA LYS A 202 -21.27 -5.57 -22.08
C LYS A 202 -19.92 -5.13 -22.64
N PHE A 203 -18.81 -5.57 -22.04
CA PHE A 203 -17.46 -5.22 -22.50
C PHE A 203 -17.13 -5.87 -23.86
N ALA A 204 -17.49 -7.14 -24.05
CA ALA A 204 -17.33 -7.85 -25.32
C ALA A 204 -18.02 -7.13 -26.48
N LYS A 205 -19.25 -6.65 -26.26
CA LYS A 205 -19.99 -5.86 -27.24
C LYS A 205 -19.32 -4.53 -27.54
N ALA A 206 -18.86 -3.82 -26.51
CA ALA A 206 -18.23 -2.51 -26.66
C ALA A 206 -16.91 -2.57 -27.42
N TRP A 207 -16.07 -3.57 -27.10
CA TRP A 207 -14.75 -3.75 -27.70
C TRP A 207 -14.76 -4.65 -28.93
N ASN A 208 -15.89 -5.26 -29.27
CA ASN A 208 -16.07 -6.18 -30.39
C ASN A 208 -15.07 -7.36 -30.36
N VAL A 209 -14.89 -7.95 -29.18
CA VAL A 209 -14.02 -9.11 -28.93
C VAL A 209 -14.67 -10.06 -27.94
N GLU A 210 -14.23 -11.32 -27.93
CA GLU A 210 -14.55 -12.22 -26.83
C GLU A 210 -13.69 -11.89 -25.61
N ILE A 211 -14.32 -11.84 -24.43
CA ILE A 211 -13.63 -11.63 -23.16
C ILE A 211 -13.45 -12.97 -22.47
N PRO A 212 -12.21 -13.40 -22.14
CA PRO A 212 -11.96 -14.63 -21.42
C PRO A 212 -12.73 -14.68 -20.09
N LYS A 213 -13.20 -15.87 -19.72
CA LYS A 213 -13.86 -16.11 -18.43
C LYS A 213 -12.85 -16.39 -17.32
N GLU A 214 -11.76 -17.06 -17.66
CA GLU A 214 -10.75 -17.48 -16.68
C GLU A 214 -9.90 -16.29 -16.26
N PRO A 215 -9.62 -16.15 -14.95
CA PRO A 215 -8.78 -15.08 -14.46
C PRO A 215 -7.34 -15.24 -14.97
N GLY A 216 -6.69 -14.10 -15.22
CA GLY A 216 -5.25 -14.07 -15.50
C GLY A 216 -4.39 -14.40 -14.27
N LEU A 217 -3.08 -14.30 -14.45
CA LEU A 217 -2.11 -14.39 -13.35
C LEU A 217 -1.93 -13.04 -12.67
N LYS A 218 -1.61 -13.04 -11.37
CA LYS A 218 -1.06 -11.88 -10.67
C LYS A 218 0.40 -11.68 -11.08
N SER A 219 0.95 -10.47 -10.93
CA SER A 219 2.33 -10.15 -11.32
C SER A 219 3.36 -11.13 -10.73
N VAL A 220 3.24 -11.43 -9.44
CA VAL A 220 4.13 -12.39 -8.75
C VAL A 220 4.02 -13.81 -9.31
N GLU A 221 2.83 -14.25 -9.72
CA GLU A 221 2.59 -15.55 -10.34
C GLU A 221 3.11 -15.59 -11.78
N MET A 222 3.13 -14.45 -12.49
CA MET A 222 3.76 -14.34 -13.80
C MET A 222 5.28 -14.56 -13.70
N LEU A 223 5.93 -14.00 -12.68
CA LEU A 223 7.37 -14.20 -12.44
C LEU A 223 7.68 -15.67 -12.09
N ASP A 224 6.88 -16.28 -11.22
CA ASP A 224 7.00 -17.72 -10.92
C ASP A 224 6.86 -18.56 -12.22
N ALA A 225 5.86 -18.25 -13.06
CA ALA A 225 5.63 -18.93 -14.33
C ALA A 225 6.74 -18.70 -15.38
N CYS A 226 7.44 -17.56 -15.34
CA CYS A 226 8.65 -17.34 -16.15
C CYS A 226 9.78 -18.27 -15.72
N VAL A 227 10.01 -18.40 -14.42
CA VAL A 227 11.05 -19.31 -13.89
C VAL A 227 10.77 -20.76 -14.27
N GLU A 228 9.50 -21.16 -14.29
CA GLU A 228 9.02 -22.48 -14.72
C GLU A 228 9.00 -22.67 -16.25
N GLY A 229 9.19 -21.61 -17.04
CA GLY A 229 9.19 -21.67 -18.50
C GLY A 229 7.80 -21.74 -19.15
N ARG A 230 6.73 -21.47 -18.39
CA ARG A 230 5.33 -21.47 -18.87
C ARG A 230 4.83 -20.09 -19.34
N PHE A 231 5.58 -19.02 -19.05
CA PHE A 231 5.24 -17.65 -19.43
C PHE A 231 6.31 -17.08 -20.35
N LYS A 232 5.90 -16.55 -21.51
CA LYS A 232 6.80 -16.34 -22.66
C LYS A 232 7.05 -14.90 -23.06
N GLY A 233 6.13 -13.99 -22.71
CA GLY A 233 6.25 -12.60 -23.08
C GLY A 233 5.69 -11.70 -21.99
N ILE A 234 6.44 -10.67 -21.60
CA ILE A 234 5.98 -9.65 -20.65
C ILE A 234 6.07 -8.27 -21.30
N PHE A 235 5.03 -7.44 -21.10
CA PHE A 235 5.10 -6.01 -21.34
C PHE A 235 4.95 -5.25 -20.01
N ILE A 236 6.05 -4.68 -19.51
CA ILE A 236 6.10 -3.87 -18.29
C ILE A 236 5.92 -2.40 -18.64
N LEU A 237 4.92 -1.75 -18.06
CA LEU A 237 4.60 -0.34 -18.29
C LEU A 237 4.83 0.49 -17.01
N GLY A 238 5.89 1.28 -16.99
CA GLY A 238 6.17 2.25 -15.91
C GLY A 238 6.47 1.62 -14.55
N GLU A 239 7.01 0.41 -14.51
CA GLU A 239 7.36 -0.33 -13.30
C GLU A 239 8.81 -0.86 -13.33
N ASP A 240 9.38 -1.08 -12.15
CA ASP A 240 10.78 -1.48 -11.97
C ASP A 240 10.92 -2.67 -11.01
N PRO A 241 10.32 -3.84 -11.33
CA PRO A 241 10.34 -5.01 -10.44
C PRO A 241 11.75 -5.45 -10.05
N ALA A 242 12.76 -5.30 -10.92
CA ALA A 242 14.15 -5.65 -10.61
C ALA A 242 14.80 -4.75 -9.52
N GLN A 243 14.09 -3.72 -9.03
CA GLN A 243 14.46 -2.98 -7.83
C GLN A 243 13.37 -3.04 -6.74
N THR A 244 12.09 -3.02 -7.11
CA THR A 244 10.99 -2.80 -6.15
C THR A 244 10.33 -4.06 -5.62
N ASP A 245 10.41 -5.18 -6.34
CA ASP A 245 9.76 -6.44 -5.97
C ASP A 245 10.58 -7.20 -4.93
N PRO A 246 9.99 -8.12 -4.15
CA PRO A 246 10.71 -8.85 -3.12
C PRO A 246 11.58 -9.94 -3.75
N ASP A 247 12.53 -10.50 -2.98
CA ASP A 247 13.41 -11.58 -3.45
C ASP A 247 13.97 -11.28 -4.84
N LEU A 248 14.75 -10.20 -4.93
CA LEU A 248 15.26 -9.73 -6.22
C LEU A 248 16.05 -10.78 -6.99
N ASN A 249 16.62 -11.80 -6.33
CA ASN A 249 17.28 -12.90 -7.01
C ASN A 249 16.27 -13.75 -7.81
N HIS A 250 15.09 -14.03 -7.26
CA HIS A 250 14.02 -14.68 -8.00
C HIS A 250 13.52 -13.80 -9.16
N VAL A 251 13.29 -12.51 -8.91
CA VAL A 251 12.81 -11.57 -9.93
C VAL A 251 13.78 -11.47 -11.10
N CYS A 252 15.07 -11.25 -10.85
CA CYS A 252 16.09 -11.19 -11.89
C CYS A 252 16.14 -12.51 -12.68
N LYS A 253 16.07 -13.66 -12.01
CA LYS A 253 16.03 -14.97 -12.67
C LYS A 253 14.79 -15.15 -13.55
N ALA A 254 13.63 -14.62 -13.15
CA ALA A 254 12.42 -14.64 -13.97
C ALA A 254 12.58 -13.78 -15.22
N LEU A 255 13.10 -12.56 -15.07
CA LEU A 255 13.32 -11.62 -16.17
C LEU A 255 14.42 -12.08 -17.13
N GLU A 256 15.43 -12.84 -16.67
CA GLU A 256 16.45 -13.46 -17.54
C GLU A 256 15.91 -14.64 -18.35
N LYS A 257 14.84 -15.29 -17.87
CA LYS A 257 14.29 -16.51 -18.47
C LYS A 257 13.16 -16.30 -19.45
N VAL A 258 12.46 -15.17 -19.38
CA VAL A 258 11.33 -14.89 -20.28
C VAL A 258 11.83 -14.75 -21.71
N ASP A 259 11.13 -15.35 -22.68
CA ASP A 259 11.58 -15.39 -24.08
C ASP A 259 11.51 -13.99 -24.75
N PHE A 260 10.64 -13.09 -24.26
CA PHE A 260 10.50 -11.73 -24.78
C PHE A 260 10.04 -10.73 -23.71
N LEU A 261 10.82 -9.67 -23.47
CA LEU A 261 10.53 -8.62 -22.49
C LEU A 261 10.52 -7.23 -23.15
N VAL A 262 9.35 -6.58 -23.08
CA VAL A 262 9.19 -5.17 -23.45
C VAL A 262 9.07 -4.33 -22.18
N VAL A 263 9.84 -3.26 -22.09
CA VAL A 263 9.73 -2.28 -21.00
C VAL A 263 9.44 -0.91 -21.58
N GLN A 264 8.34 -0.30 -21.16
CA GLN A 264 8.04 1.11 -21.44
C GLN A 264 8.24 1.96 -20.20
N ASP A 265 9.27 2.79 -20.20
CA ASP A 265 9.63 3.67 -19.08
C ASP A 265 10.19 5.01 -19.60
N ILE A 266 10.17 6.03 -18.75
CA ILE A 266 10.76 7.34 -19.03
C ILE A 266 12.28 7.37 -18.82
N PHE A 267 12.83 6.40 -18.08
CA PHE A 267 14.27 6.29 -17.82
C PHE A 267 14.76 4.85 -17.90
N HIS A 268 16.07 4.67 -18.06
CA HIS A 268 16.73 3.40 -17.76
C HIS A 268 16.64 3.11 -16.26
N THR A 269 16.11 1.94 -15.93
CA THR A 269 15.89 1.37 -14.59
C THR A 269 16.62 0.03 -14.44
N GLU A 270 16.54 -0.61 -13.27
CA GLU A 270 17.13 -1.95 -13.10
C GLU A 270 16.44 -2.97 -14.01
N THR A 271 15.12 -2.86 -14.19
CA THR A 271 14.36 -3.76 -15.07
C THR A 271 14.74 -3.60 -16.55
N THR A 272 15.06 -2.38 -17.01
CA THR A 272 15.45 -2.18 -18.43
C THR A 272 16.70 -2.95 -18.85
N ARG A 273 17.52 -3.39 -17.89
CA ARG A 273 18.73 -4.19 -18.15
C ARG A 273 18.43 -5.58 -18.71
N PHE A 274 17.22 -6.07 -18.49
CA PHE A 274 16.75 -7.38 -18.96
C PHE A 274 15.92 -7.28 -20.24
N ALA A 275 15.53 -6.07 -20.67
CA ALA A 275 14.57 -5.88 -21.75
C ALA A 275 15.17 -6.18 -23.13
N ASP A 276 14.42 -6.88 -23.98
CA ASP A 276 14.71 -7.01 -25.40
C ASP A 276 14.35 -5.72 -26.16
N VAL A 277 13.27 -5.07 -25.74
CA VAL A 277 12.79 -3.82 -26.33
C VAL A 277 12.48 -2.80 -25.23
N ILE A 278 13.07 -1.62 -25.36
CA ILE A 278 12.75 -0.47 -24.51
C ILE A 278 11.99 0.55 -25.35
N LEU A 279 10.77 0.87 -24.92
CA LEU A 279 9.94 1.91 -25.52
C LEU A 279 9.99 3.16 -24.63
N PRO A 280 10.33 4.35 -25.15
CA PRO A 280 10.34 5.55 -24.34
C PRO A 280 8.91 5.95 -23.92
N GLY A 281 8.72 6.19 -22.63
CA GLY A 281 7.50 6.78 -22.08
C GLY A 281 7.53 8.31 -22.09
N ALA A 282 6.41 8.92 -21.69
CA ALA A 282 6.31 10.35 -21.44
C ALA A 282 6.19 10.63 -19.93
N SER A 283 6.62 11.79 -19.47
CA SER A 283 6.44 12.24 -18.09
C SER A 283 5.04 12.85 -17.88
N PHE A 284 4.66 13.09 -16.62
CA PHE A 284 3.35 13.68 -16.32
C PHE A 284 3.14 15.08 -16.96
N ALA A 285 4.22 15.84 -17.20
CA ALA A 285 4.17 17.17 -17.78
C ALA A 285 4.00 17.14 -19.32
N GLU A 286 4.33 16.01 -19.94
CA GLU A 286 4.19 15.77 -21.38
C GLU A 286 2.82 15.20 -21.75
N LYS A 287 2.02 14.81 -20.75
CA LYS A 287 0.75 14.10 -20.94
C LYS A 287 -0.46 14.95 -20.62
N ASP A 288 -1.53 14.57 -21.27
CA ASP A 288 -2.88 14.98 -20.91
C ASP A 288 -3.64 13.77 -20.36
N GLY A 289 -4.36 13.92 -19.25
CA GLY A 289 -5.13 12.80 -18.69
C GLY A 289 -5.77 13.07 -17.32
N THR A 290 -5.95 12.01 -16.54
CA THR A 290 -6.48 12.11 -15.18
C THR A 290 -5.69 11.22 -14.22
N PHE A 291 -5.59 11.67 -12.97
CA PHE A 291 -5.19 10.81 -11.85
C PHE A 291 -6.32 10.74 -10.83
N THR A 292 -6.56 9.55 -10.28
CA THR A 292 -7.45 9.34 -9.15
C THR A 292 -6.63 9.12 -7.89
N ASN A 293 -6.80 10.00 -6.90
CA ASN A 293 -6.03 9.98 -5.67
C ASN A 293 -6.62 9.04 -4.59
N GLY A 294 -5.98 8.97 -3.42
CA GLY A 294 -6.38 8.08 -2.32
C GLY A 294 -7.75 8.37 -1.68
N GLU A 295 -8.34 9.55 -1.90
CA GLU A 295 -9.73 9.85 -1.48
C GLU A 295 -10.74 9.63 -2.62
N ARG A 296 -10.34 8.91 -3.67
CA ARG A 296 -11.13 8.62 -4.89
C ARG A 296 -11.41 9.82 -5.78
N ARG A 297 -10.69 10.94 -5.57
CA ARG A 297 -10.90 12.14 -6.40
C ARG A 297 -10.15 12.00 -7.72
N ILE A 298 -10.90 12.00 -8.80
CA ILE A 298 -10.44 12.07 -10.19
C ILE A 298 -10.07 13.53 -10.47
N GLN A 299 -8.82 13.79 -10.84
CA GLN A 299 -8.27 15.12 -11.05
C GLN A 299 -7.61 15.21 -12.43
N ARG A 300 -7.73 16.37 -13.07
CA ARG A 300 -7.19 16.61 -14.41
C ARG A 300 -5.67 16.85 -14.36
N VAL A 301 -4.93 16.09 -15.18
CA VAL A 301 -3.52 16.32 -15.53
C VAL A 301 -3.51 17.00 -16.89
N ARG A 302 -2.77 18.11 -17.05
CA ARG A 302 -2.72 18.85 -18.32
C ARG A 302 -1.31 18.83 -18.89
N LYS A 303 -1.22 18.68 -20.20
CA LYS A 303 0.03 18.78 -20.94
C LYS A 303 0.60 20.20 -20.78
N ALA A 304 1.85 20.28 -20.35
CA ALA A 304 2.61 21.52 -20.20
C ALA A 304 3.70 21.67 -21.27
N VAL A 305 4.24 20.56 -21.76
CA VAL A 305 5.25 20.51 -22.83
C VAL A 305 4.92 19.36 -23.79
N GLU A 306 5.47 19.38 -25.00
CA GLU A 306 5.30 18.26 -25.94
C GLU A 306 6.12 17.03 -25.52
N PRO A 307 5.63 15.79 -25.75
CA PRO A 307 6.39 14.57 -25.48
C PRO A 307 7.71 14.56 -26.26
N LEU A 308 8.83 14.43 -25.55
CA LEU A 308 10.16 14.33 -26.16
C LEU A 308 10.32 13.07 -27.01
N ALA A 309 9.64 12.00 -26.63
CA ALA A 309 9.58 10.74 -27.38
C ALA A 309 8.62 10.78 -28.58
N GLY A 310 7.88 11.88 -28.77
CA GLY A 310 6.89 12.06 -29.83
C GLY A 310 5.51 11.47 -29.56
N MET A 311 5.37 10.57 -28.57
CA MET A 311 4.10 9.93 -28.19
C MET A 311 3.98 9.80 -26.67
N ALA A 312 2.75 9.89 -26.16
CA ALA A 312 2.36 9.45 -24.83
C ALA A 312 2.11 7.92 -24.80
N GLU A 313 2.03 7.33 -23.61
CA GLU A 313 1.92 5.87 -23.44
C GLU A 313 0.66 5.29 -24.07
N TRP A 314 -0.48 5.97 -23.92
CA TRP A 314 -1.74 5.48 -24.50
C TRP A 314 -1.70 5.47 -26.04
N GLU A 315 -0.93 6.37 -26.66
CA GLU A 315 -0.71 6.39 -28.11
C GLU A 315 0.16 5.21 -28.54
N VAL A 316 1.22 4.91 -27.77
CA VAL A 316 2.07 3.73 -28.01
C VAL A 316 1.28 2.44 -27.89
N VAL A 317 0.43 2.31 -26.87
CA VAL A 317 -0.43 1.13 -26.67
C VAL A 317 -1.48 1.00 -27.79
N SER A 318 -2.10 2.11 -28.21
CA SER A 318 -3.04 2.16 -29.34
C SER A 318 -2.40 1.73 -30.66
N LEU A 319 -1.19 2.21 -30.90
CA LEU A 319 -0.39 1.86 -32.07
C LEU A 319 0.04 0.39 -32.06
N LEU A 320 0.45 -0.13 -30.90
CA LEU A 320 0.79 -1.54 -30.75
C LEU A 320 -0.42 -2.45 -31.02
N ALA A 321 -1.56 -2.16 -30.41
CA ALA A 321 -2.80 -2.92 -30.63
C ALA A 321 -3.20 -2.93 -32.11
N THR A 322 -3.12 -1.76 -32.78
CA THR A 322 -3.41 -1.64 -34.21
C THR A 322 -2.48 -2.49 -35.07
N ARG A 323 -1.17 -2.51 -34.74
CA ARG A 323 -0.21 -3.37 -35.44
C ARG A 323 -0.41 -4.86 -35.17
N MET A 324 -1.01 -5.22 -34.03
CA MET A 324 -1.37 -6.60 -33.69
C MET A 324 -2.72 -7.04 -34.30
N GLY A 325 -3.41 -6.15 -35.03
CA GLY A 325 -4.65 -6.47 -35.74
C GLY A 325 -5.93 -6.01 -35.07
N TYR A 326 -5.85 -5.28 -33.94
CA TYR A 326 -7.00 -4.65 -33.28
C TYR A 326 -6.98 -3.13 -33.51
N PRO A 327 -7.83 -2.57 -34.40
CA PRO A 327 -7.83 -1.14 -34.67
C PRO A 327 -8.19 -0.34 -33.41
N MET A 328 -7.22 0.41 -32.86
CA MET A 328 -7.39 1.23 -31.67
C MET A 328 -6.84 2.62 -31.93
N SER A 329 -7.71 3.63 -31.93
CA SER A 329 -7.36 5.01 -32.24
C SER A 329 -8.28 5.95 -31.48
N TYR A 330 -7.69 6.94 -30.82
CA TYR A 330 -8.40 7.99 -30.09
C TYR A 330 -7.81 9.34 -30.48
N SER A 331 -8.65 10.37 -30.62
CA SER A 331 -8.18 11.73 -30.89
C SER A 331 -7.55 12.38 -29.66
N GLY A 332 -7.89 11.88 -28.48
CA GLY A 332 -7.32 12.30 -27.20
C GLY A 332 -7.91 11.55 -26.02
N PRO A 333 -7.35 11.76 -24.81
CA PRO A 333 -7.71 10.98 -23.63
C PRO A 333 -9.10 11.32 -23.06
N SER A 334 -9.78 12.36 -23.58
CA SER A 334 -11.19 12.62 -23.28
C SER A 334 -12.11 11.55 -23.87
N GLU A 335 -11.83 11.07 -25.10
CA GLU A 335 -12.64 10.01 -25.71
C GLU A 335 -12.50 8.69 -24.94
N ILE A 336 -11.30 8.40 -24.45
CA ILE A 336 -11.05 7.25 -23.56
C ILE A 336 -11.86 7.37 -22.27
N MET A 337 -11.93 8.58 -21.68
CA MET A 337 -12.76 8.82 -20.49
C MET A 337 -14.26 8.69 -20.78
N ASP A 338 -14.73 9.14 -21.93
CA ASP A 338 -16.13 8.99 -22.33
C ASP A 338 -16.49 7.51 -22.55
N GLU A 339 -15.59 6.71 -23.12
CA GLU A 339 -15.72 5.26 -23.22
C GLU A 339 -15.79 4.62 -21.81
N ILE A 340 -14.86 4.99 -20.92
CA ILE A 340 -14.86 4.53 -19.52
C ILE A 340 -16.20 4.85 -18.86
N ALA A 341 -16.67 6.10 -18.93
CA ALA A 341 -17.92 6.53 -18.33
C ALA A 341 -19.13 5.74 -18.88
N SER A 342 -19.09 5.34 -20.15
CA SER A 342 -20.16 4.52 -20.76
C SER A 342 -20.19 3.07 -20.26
N LEU A 343 -19.06 2.53 -19.80
CA LEU A 343 -18.92 1.12 -19.39
C LEU A 343 -18.84 0.91 -17.87
N VAL A 344 -18.45 1.95 -17.13
CA VAL A 344 -18.12 1.91 -15.71
C VAL A 344 -19.14 2.74 -14.91
N PRO A 345 -20.14 2.10 -14.27
CA PRO A 345 -21.22 2.83 -13.61
C PRO A 345 -20.75 3.83 -12.55
N ILE A 346 -19.72 3.51 -11.77
CA ILE A 346 -19.19 4.44 -10.75
C ILE A 346 -18.54 5.69 -11.36
N TYR A 347 -18.27 5.70 -12.67
CA TYR A 347 -17.72 6.82 -13.44
C TYR A 347 -18.76 7.42 -14.41
N GLY A 348 -20.03 6.96 -14.43
CA GLY A 348 -21.01 7.30 -15.47
C GLY A 348 -21.28 8.80 -15.66
N GLY A 349 -21.06 9.60 -14.62
CA GLY A 349 -21.13 11.05 -14.65
C GLY A 349 -19.85 11.78 -15.03
N VAL A 350 -18.72 11.10 -15.09
CA VAL A 350 -17.41 11.73 -15.24
C VAL A 350 -17.19 12.17 -16.69
N SER A 351 -16.79 13.43 -16.86
CA SER A 351 -16.32 13.94 -18.15
C SER A 351 -15.24 14.99 -17.92
N TYR A 352 -14.40 15.24 -18.92
CA TYR A 352 -13.30 16.20 -18.79
C TYR A 352 -13.76 17.61 -18.43
N ASP A 353 -14.94 18.02 -18.92
CA ASP A 353 -15.52 19.31 -18.58
C ASP A 353 -15.84 19.43 -17.09
N ARG A 354 -16.40 18.38 -16.49
CA ARG A 354 -16.73 18.38 -15.05
C ARG A 354 -15.49 18.34 -14.16
N LEU A 355 -14.37 17.83 -14.68
CA LEU A 355 -13.10 17.77 -13.95
C LEU A 355 -12.33 19.11 -13.94
N LYS A 356 -12.78 20.13 -14.68
CA LYS A 356 -12.12 21.44 -14.71
C LYS A 356 -12.11 22.14 -13.35
N SER A 357 -13.12 21.88 -12.50
CA SER A 357 -13.34 22.55 -11.21
C SER A 357 -12.88 21.71 -10.00
N GLY A 358 -11.61 21.35 -9.95
CA GLY A 358 -11.02 20.68 -8.78
C GLY A 358 -11.21 19.16 -8.69
N GLY A 359 -11.99 18.56 -9.59
CA GLY A 359 -12.15 17.11 -9.72
C GLY A 359 -13.33 16.52 -8.94
N LEU A 360 -13.70 15.28 -9.27
CA LEU A 360 -14.87 14.57 -8.73
C LEU A 360 -14.45 13.35 -7.92
N GLN A 361 -15.10 13.09 -6.79
CA GLN A 361 -14.93 11.83 -6.06
C GLN A 361 -15.93 10.81 -6.57
N TRP A 362 -15.44 9.66 -7.03
CA TRP A 362 -16.34 8.56 -7.38
C TRP A 362 -16.82 7.83 -6.09
N PRO A 363 -18.01 7.20 -6.09
CA PRO A 363 -18.96 7.08 -7.21
C PRO A 363 -19.57 8.40 -7.73
N CYS A 364 -19.75 8.47 -9.04
CA CYS A 364 -20.46 9.54 -9.73
C CYS A 364 -21.27 8.88 -10.87
N PRO A 365 -22.47 8.35 -10.57
CA PRO A 365 -23.23 7.52 -11.50
C PRO A 365 -23.78 8.25 -12.71
N ASP A 366 -24.07 9.55 -12.59
CA ASP A 366 -24.67 10.35 -13.64
C ASP A 366 -24.13 11.79 -13.68
N LYS A 367 -24.48 12.51 -14.75
CA LYS A 367 -23.95 13.84 -15.08
C LYS A 367 -24.37 14.93 -14.10
N ASP A 368 -25.44 14.72 -13.33
CA ASP A 368 -25.96 15.67 -12.36
C ASP A 368 -25.48 15.35 -10.93
N HIS A 369 -25.01 14.12 -10.69
CA HIS A 369 -24.51 13.69 -9.38
C HIS A 369 -23.22 14.42 -8.97
N PRO A 370 -23.15 15.09 -7.80
CA PRO A 370 -22.02 15.95 -7.40
C PRO A 370 -20.72 15.19 -7.07
N GLY A 371 -20.78 13.86 -7.02
CA GLY A 371 -19.73 12.96 -6.54
C GLY A 371 -19.97 12.55 -5.08
N THR A 372 -19.29 11.49 -4.63
CA THR A 372 -19.51 10.89 -3.31
C THR A 372 -18.31 11.12 -2.39
N SER A 373 -18.44 12.11 -1.50
CA SER A 373 -17.39 12.44 -0.52
C SER A 373 -17.27 11.39 0.59
N THR A 374 -18.40 10.88 1.09
CA THR A 374 -18.48 9.91 2.18
C THR A 374 -19.17 8.64 1.67
N LEU A 375 -18.49 7.49 1.79
CA LEU A 375 -19.07 6.20 1.42
C LEU A 375 -19.91 5.63 2.58
N TYR A 376 -20.81 4.71 2.23
CA TYR A 376 -21.59 3.92 3.18
C TYR A 376 -22.46 4.77 4.11
N THR A 377 -22.98 5.90 3.64
CA THR A 377 -23.96 6.70 4.39
C THR A 377 -25.22 5.88 4.67
N ASP A 378 -25.69 5.15 3.64
CA ASP A 378 -26.92 4.35 3.71
C ASP A 378 -26.61 2.84 3.81
N LEU A 379 -26.10 2.23 2.74
CA LEU A 379 -25.84 0.78 2.65
C LEU A 379 -24.36 0.49 2.42
N PHE A 380 -23.90 -0.66 2.92
CA PHE A 380 -22.60 -1.23 2.57
C PHE A 380 -22.64 -1.90 1.20
N SER A 381 -21.48 -1.98 0.52
CA SER A 381 -21.34 -2.66 -0.78
C SER A 381 -21.33 -4.18 -0.65
N ARG A 382 -22.37 -4.75 -0.04
CA ARG A 382 -22.65 -6.19 0.07
C ARG A 382 -24.09 -6.48 -0.39
N PRO A 383 -24.41 -7.72 -0.82
CA PRO A 383 -25.73 -8.05 -1.38
C PRO A 383 -26.93 -7.65 -0.51
N ASN A 384 -26.78 -7.66 0.82
CA ASN A 384 -27.81 -7.28 1.80
C ASN A 384 -27.62 -5.88 2.41
N GLY A 385 -26.65 -5.10 1.93
CA GLY A 385 -26.38 -3.76 2.44
C GLY A 385 -25.76 -3.68 3.83
N LYS A 386 -25.41 -4.81 4.47
CA LYS A 386 -24.83 -4.87 5.82
C LYS A 386 -23.34 -5.23 5.81
N ALA A 387 -22.57 -4.64 6.71
CA ALA A 387 -21.17 -5.01 6.93
C ALA A 387 -21.05 -6.39 7.61
N TRP A 388 -19.90 -7.04 7.44
CA TRP A 388 -19.64 -8.38 7.99
C TRP A 388 -18.50 -8.32 9.01
N PHE A 389 -18.72 -8.88 10.19
CA PHE A 389 -17.67 -9.11 11.18
C PHE A 389 -16.95 -10.43 10.95
N ASN A 390 -15.64 -10.46 11.21
CA ASN A 390 -14.79 -11.65 11.02
C ASN A 390 -14.15 -12.05 12.36
N GLY A 391 -14.23 -13.32 12.75
CA GLY A 391 -13.43 -13.87 13.84
C GLY A 391 -12.02 -14.23 13.36
N LEU A 392 -11.04 -13.35 13.59
CA LEU A 392 -9.69 -13.49 13.03
C LEU A 392 -8.67 -13.94 14.08
N ASP A 393 -7.79 -14.85 13.68
CA ASP A 393 -6.66 -15.32 14.50
C ASP A 393 -5.36 -14.57 14.18
N GLN A 394 -4.48 -14.47 15.16
CA GLN A 394 -3.14 -13.92 14.94
C GLN A 394 -2.24 -14.95 14.24
N HIS A 395 -1.68 -14.55 13.10
CA HIS A 395 -0.74 -15.36 12.33
C HIS A 395 0.71 -14.99 12.66
N GLN A 396 1.63 -15.96 12.63
CA GLN A 396 3.05 -15.62 12.67
C GLN A 396 3.50 -15.05 11.33
N PRO A 397 4.48 -14.12 11.30
CA PRO A 397 5.13 -13.71 10.06
C PRO A 397 5.68 -14.93 9.30
N GLY A 398 5.77 -14.84 7.98
CA GLY A 398 6.30 -15.92 7.14
C GLY A 398 7.76 -16.24 7.47
N GLU A 399 8.52 -15.21 7.85
CA GLU A 399 9.89 -15.35 8.34
C GLU A 399 10.05 -14.69 9.73
N THR A 400 10.69 -15.39 10.66
CA THR A 400 11.00 -14.87 12.00
C THR A 400 12.50 -14.87 12.28
N ALA A 401 12.96 -13.93 13.09
CA ALA A 401 14.36 -13.85 13.51
C ALA A 401 14.73 -15.07 14.37
N ASP A 402 15.96 -15.55 14.22
CA ASP A 402 16.48 -16.73 14.92
C ASP A 402 17.96 -16.58 15.29
N GLN A 403 18.63 -17.67 15.66
CA GLN A 403 20.02 -17.64 16.09
C GLN A 403 21.00 -17.24 14.95
N GLU A 404 20.68 -17.56 13.69
CA GLU A 404 21.54 -17.27 12.55
C GLU A 404 21.26 -15.87 11.97
N TYR A 405 19.99 -15.45 11.97
CA TYR A 405 19.50 -14.15 11.51
C TYR A 405 18.73 -13.45 12.63
N PRO A 406 19.44 -12.86 13.62
CA PRO A 406 18.84 -12.43 14.89
C PRO A 406 18.09 -11.10 14.85
N PHE A 407 18.03 -10.43 13.70
CA PHE A 407 17.35 -9.15 13.56
C PHE A 407 16.17 -9.23 12.61
N THR A 408 15.11 -8.49 12.92
CA THR A 408 13.99 -8.25 11.99
C THR A 408 14.24 -6.97 11.20
N LEU A 409 14.35 -7.07 9.87
CA LEU A 409 14.40 -5.94 8.96
C LEU A 409 12.99 -5.44 8.64
N ILE A 410 12.77 -4.15 8.86
CA ILE A 410 11.58 -3.42 8.43
C ILE A 410 11.97 -2.51 7.27
N THR A 411 11.31 -2.63 6.13
CA THR A 411 11.51 -1.69 5.01
C THR A 411 10.47 -0.57 5.03
N GLY A 412 10.88 0.64 4.64
CA GLY A 412 9.96 1.77 4.51
C GLY A 412 10.41 2.81 3.51
N ARG A 413 10.03 4.07 3.75
CA ARG A 413 10.32 5.21 2.87
C ARG A 413 10.88 6.38 3.66
N ARG A 414 11.60 7.27 2.96
CA ARG A 414 11.99 8.61 3.39
C ARG A 414 11.22 9.63 2.58
N ARG A 415 11.00 10.81 3.17
CA ARG A 415 10.24 11.89 2.54
C ARG A 415 10.87 12.38 1.24
N GLU A 416 12.20 12.43 1.18
CA GLU A 416 12.95 13.05 0.10
C GLU A 416 12.89 12.24 -1.20
N HIS A 417 12.97 10.91 -1.11
CA HIS A 417 12.96 10.04 -2.28
C HIS A 417 11.64 9.28 -2.44
N TYR A 418 11.28 9.02 -3.69
CA TYR A 418 10.06 8.29 -4.03
C TYR A 418 10.37 6.89 -4.57
N ASN A 419 9.86 5.85 -3.90
CA ASN A 419 10.02 4.42 -4.26
C ASN A 419 11.42 4.07 -4.79
N ASN A 420 11.56 3.55 -6.01
CA ASN A 420 12.85 3.17 -6.60
C ASN A 420 13.77 4.35 -6.94
N GLY A 421 13.38 5.60 -6.68
CA GLY A 421 14.19 6.80 -6.87
C GLY A 421 14.52 7.15 -8.33
N SER A 422 13.88 6.50 -9.32
CA SER A 422 14.17 6.73 -10.75
C SER A 422 14.01 8.19 -11.15
N GLN A 423 12.97 8.87 -10.66
CA GLN A 423 12.76 10.30 -10.89
C GLN A 423 13.53 11.16 -9.89
N THR A 424 13.36 10.91 -8.59
CA THR A 424 13.81 11.83 -7.53
C THR A 424 15.34 11.91 -7.35
N ARG A 425 16.10 10.84 -7.62
CA ARG A 425 17.58 10.89 -7.55
C ARG A 425 18.20 11.73 -8.67
N ARG A 426 17.46 11.97 -9.76
CA ARG A 426 17.91 12.84 -10.87
C ARG A 426 17.73 14.33 -10.53
N CYS A 427 16.99 14.64 -9.46
CA CYS A 427 16.86 15.98 -8.93
C CYS A 427 18.01 16.27 -7.95
N GLN A 428 19.06 16.97 -8.40
CA GLN A 428 20.27 17.25 -7.60
C GLN A 428 19.99 17.82 -6.20
N GLY A 429 18.99 18.69 -6.06
CA GLY A 429 18.61 19.27 -4.77
C GLY A 429 18.06 18.24 -3.77
N ILE A 430 17.34 17.22 -4.26
CA ILE A 430 16.80 16.13 -3.44
C ILE A 430 17.91 15.14 -3.10
N ASP A 431 18.67 14.72 -4.12
CA ASP A 431 19.71 13.70 -4.00
C ASP A 431 20.79 14.08 -2.97
N ARG A 432 21.14 15.37 -2.88
CA ARG A 432 22.09 15.87 -1.85
C ARG A 432 21.62 15.68 -0.41
N ILE A 433 20.31 15.62 -0.16
CA ILE A 433 19.76 15.50 1.21
C ILE A 433 19.87 14.04 1.70
N VAL A 434 19.60 13.08 0.82
CA VAL A 434 19.66 11.64 1.13
C VAL A 434 20.45 10.91 0.04
N ALA A 435 21.76 11.17 -0.03
CA ALA A 435 22.61 10.69 -1.12
C ALA A 435 22.88 9.18 -1.14
N ALA A 436 22.57 8.47 -0.05
CA ALA A 436 22.79 7.03 0.05
C ALA A 436 21.86 6.39 1.08
N GLU A 437 21.59 5.10 0.86
CA GLU A 437 20.89 4.25 1.81
C GLU A 437 21.69 4.07 3.11
N LYS A 438 20.99 3.87 4.22
CA LYS A 438 21.58 3.63 5.55
C LYS A 438 20.74 2.62 6.31
N VAL A 439 21.37 1.69 7.01
CA VAL A 439 20.68 0.81 7.96
C VAL A 439 20.56 1.50 9.31
N GLU A 440 19.32 1.73 9.76
CA GLU A 440 19.06 2.20 11.11
C GLU A 440 19.14 1.05 12.11
N ILE A 441 19.89 1.25 13.19
CA ILE A 441 20.10 0.28 14.27
C ILE A 441 19.83 0.93 15.63
N ASN A 442 19.20 0.18 16.54
CA ASN A 442 18.95 0.63 17.90
C ASN A 442 20.27 0.81 18.70
N PRO A 443 20.39 1.80 19.60
CA PRO A 443 21.59 2.01 20.40
C PRO A 443 22.05 0.79 21.22
N GLU A 444 21.13 0.01 21.79
CA GLU A 444 21.45 -1.16 22.61
C GLU A 444 22.09 -2.28 21.78
N ASP A 445 21.55 -2.53 20.57
CA ASP A 445 22.13 -3.50 19.65
C ASP A 445 23.47 -3.02 19.08
N ALA A 446 23.58 -1.72 18.83
CA ALA A 446 24.81 -1.10 18.35
C ALA A 446 25.94 -1.20 19.39
N GLU A 447 25.64 -0.92 20.66
CA GLU A 447 26.58 -1.07 21.78
C GLU A 447 27.02 -2.53 21.96
N ARG A 448 26.05 -3.47 21.97
CA ARG A 448 26.33 -4.92 22.08
C ARG A 448 27.26 -5.42 20.97
N LEU A 449 27.17 -4.85 19.77
CA LEU A 449 27.95 -5.25 18.60
C LEU A 449 29.16 -4.37 18.31
N GLY A 450 29.43 -3.34 19.12
CA GLY A 450 30.53 -2.40 18.89
C GLY A 450 30.40 -1.56 17.62
N ILE A 451 29.17 -1.26 17.19
CA ILE A 451 28.84 -0.52 15.96
C ILE A 451 28.59 0.95 16.29
N ILE A 452 29.22 1.85 15.52
CA ILE A 452 28.93 3.29 15.55
C ILE A 452 28.37 3.79 14.22
N SER A 453 27.69 4.93 14.24
CA SER A 453 27.16 5.55 13.02
C SER A 453 28.29 5.80 12.01
N GLY A 454 28.06 5.42 10.75
CA GLY A 454 29.03 5.55 9.67
C GLY A 454 29.86 4.29 9.40
N ASN A 455 29.90 3.30 10.31
CA ASN A 455 30.52 2.01 10.00
C ASN A 455 29.86 1.37 8.77
N LEU A 456 30.67 0.78 7.90
CA LEU A 456 30.16 -0.01 6.80
C LEU A 456 29.79 -1.40 7.33
N LEU A 457 28.54 -1.80 7.13
CA LEU A 457 28.01 -3.09 7.55
C LEU A 457 27.67 -3.92 6.32
N ARG A 458 27.86 -5.22 6.43
CA ARG A 458 27.19 -6.21 5.60
C ARG A 458 25.89 -6.58 6.31
N VAL A 459 24.78 -6.44 5.60
CA VAL A 459 23.46 -6.93 6.02
C VAL A 459 23.15 -8.12 5.14
N SER A 460 22.95 -9.29 5.73
CA SER A 460 22.70 -10.54 5.02
C SER A 460 21.38 -11.13 5.47
N SER A 461 20.62 -11.68 4.53
CA SER A 461 19.46 -12.53 4.76
C SER A 461 19.73 -13.90 4.13
N ARG A 462 18.78 -14.84 4.21
CA ARG A 462 18.92 -16.16 3.57
C ARG A 462 18.98 -16.08 2.04
N ARG A 463 18.52 -14.96 1.46
CA ARG A 463 18.40 -14.79 0.01
C ARG A 463 19.53 -13.97 -0.59
N GLY A 464 20.15 -13.06 0.17
CA GLY A 464 21.17 -12.17 -0.37
C GLY A 464 21.83 -11.29 0.67
N GLU A 465 22.73 -10.43 0.21
CA GLU A 465 23.44 -9.48 1.07
C GLU A 465 23.57 -8.11 0.40
N VAL A 466 23.67 -7.07 1.23
CA VAL A 466 23.97 -5.70 0.80
C VAL A 466 25.02 -5.09 1.73
N ARG A 467 25.73 -4.07 1.23
CA ARG A 467 26.68 -3.27 2.02
C ARG A 467 26.14 -1.87 2.21
N VAL A 468 26.02 -1.45 3.46
CA VAL A 468 25.35 -0.19 3.80
C VAL A 468 25.93 0.41 5.07
N LYS A 469 25.93 1.75 5.16
CA LYS A 469 26.43 2.45 6.35
C LYS A 469 25.42 2.40 7.49
N ALA A 470 25.90 2.16 8.70
CA ALA A 470 25.11 2.20 9.92
C ALA A 470 24.65 3.62 10.26
N ARG A 471 23.44 3.73 10.80
CA ARG A 471 22.92 4.92 11.47
C ARG A 471 22.30 4.50 12.81
N VAL A 472 22.99 4.78 13.90
CA VAL A 472 22.49 4.48 15.25
C VAL A 472 21.37 5.45 15.61
N THR A 473 20.20 4.95 16.00
CA THR A 473 19.02 5.75 16.36
C THR A 473 18.02 4.98 17.22
N ASP A 474 17.39 5.66 18.17
CA ASP A 474 16.35 5.11 19.07
C ASP A 474 14.95 4.98 18.43
N ARG A 475 14.87 5.01 17.10
CA ARG A 475 13.59 4.99 16.37
C ARG A 475 12.94 3.62 16.35
N SER A 476 13.71 2.56 16.17
CA SER A 476 13.22 1.18 16.17
C SER A 476 13.50 0.50 17.51
N GLN A 477 12.69 -0.50 17.85
CA GLN A 477 12.92 -1.37 19.01
C GLN A 477 14.26 -2.12 18.90
N PRO A 478 14.87 -2.54 20.03
CA PRO A 478 15.96 -3.53 20.00
C PRO A 478 15.55 -4.78 19.22
N GLY A 479 16.48 -5.36 18.46
CA GLY A 479 16.25 -6.48 17.55
C GLY A 479 15.61 -6.10 16.20
N CYS A 480 15.23 -4.83 15.99
CA CYS A 480 14.67 -4.36 14.73
C CYS A 480 15.61 -3.41 13.99
N LEU A 481 15.82 -3.67 12.69
CA LEU A 481 16.54 -2.80 11.77
C LEU A 481 15.59 -2.11 10.81
N PHE A 482 16.02 -0.98 10.25
CA PHE A 482 15.23 -0.30 9.22
C PHE A 482 16.08 0.18 8.05
N MET A 483 15.59 -0.08 6.85
CA MET A 483 16.18 0.39 5.59
C MET A 483 15.07 0.92 4.66
N THR A 484 15.46 1.70 3.67
CA THR A 484 14.59 2.02 2.52
C THR A 484 15.10 1.34 1.26
N PHE A 485 14.39 1.50 0.14
CA PHE A 485 14.72 0.87 -1.15
C PHE A 485 14.92 1.93 -2.25
N HIS A 486 15.35 3.12 -1.82
CA HIS A 486 15.41 4.32 -2.65
C HIS A 486 16.65 4.45 -3.53
N HIS A 487 17.65 3.58 -3.41
CA HIS A 487 18.95 3.76 -4.05
C HIS A 487 19.38 2.51 -4.82
N GLN A 488 19.69 2.65 -6.11
CA GLN A 488 20.23 1.58 -6.94
C GLN A 488 21.60 1.07 -6.47
N SER A 489 22.35 1.89 -5.72
CA SER A 489 23.63 1.48 -5.12
C SER A 489 23.46 0.48 -3.96
N CYS A 490 22.24 0.29 -3.45
CA CYS A 490 21.92 -0.66 -2.39
C CYS A 490 20.51 -1.22 -2.61
N LEU A 491 20.42 -2.35 -3.30
CA LEU A 491 19.17 -3.03 -3.61
C LEU A 491 18.64 -3.77 -2.37
N THR A 492 18.00 -3.05 -1.45
CA THR A 492 17.49 -3.58 -0.16
C THR A 492 16.57 -4.79 -0.33
N ASN A 493 15.81 -4.87 -1.42
CA ASN A 493 14.93 -6.01 -1.69
C ASN A 493 15.65 -7.31 -2.09
N LEU A 494 16.99 -7.31 -2.18
CA LEU A 494 17.77 -8.56 -2.14
C LEU A 494 17.64 -9.27 -0.79
N LEU A 495 17.27 -8.54 0.26
CA LEU A 495 17.16 -9.07 1.62
C LEU A 495 15.77 -9.63 1.92
N THR A 496 14.72 -9.12 1.27
CA THR A 496 13.32 -9.43 1.59
C THR A 496 12.92 -10.84 1.17
N SER A 497 11.94 -11.41 1.86
CA SER A 497 11.48 -12.79 1.65
C SER A 497 10.45 -12.91 0.53
N GLU A 498 10.27 -14.14 0.07
CA GLU A 498 9.29 -14.55 -0.94
C GLU A 498 7.86 -14.65 -0.40
N HIS A 499 7.65 -14.55 0.92
CA HIS A 499 6.36 -14.75 1.57
C HIS A 499 5.35 -13.69 1.14
N ARG A 500 4.10 -14.12 0.96
CA ARG A 500 3.02 -13.30 0.41
C ARG A 500 1.72 -13.55 1.16
N ASP A 501 0.89 -12.52 1.29
CA ASP A 501 -0.50 -12.66 1.72
C ASP A 501 -1.23 -13.64 0.79
N PRO A 502 -1.84 -14.72 1.32
CA PRO A 502 -2.37 -15.80 0.50
C PRO A 502 -3.59 -15.39 -0.34
N ILE A 503 -4.27 -14.30 0.03
CA ILE A 503 -5.47 -13.82 -0.67
C ILE A 503 -5.07 -12.92 -1.84
N THR A 504 -4.26 -11.89 -1.57
CA THR A 504 -3.90 -10.86 -2.54
C THR A 504 -2.61 -11.15 -3.29
N GLY A 505 -1.71 -11.95 -2.73
CA GLY A 505 -0.36 -12.14 -3.24
C GLY A 505 0.60 -11.00 -2.88
N THR A 506 0.20 -10.08 -1.98
CA THR A 506 1.04 -8.95 -1.55
C THR A 506 2.24 -9.46 -0.75
N PRO A 507 3.49 -9.07 -1.08
CA PRO A 507 4.67 -9.53 -0.35
C PRO A 507 4.80 -9.00 1.08
N GLU A 508 5.44 -9.79 1.94
CA GLU A 508 5.80 -9.43 3.32
C GLU A 508 7.08 -8.57 3.37
N TYR A 509 6.99 -7.30 2.99
CA TYR A 509 8.13 -6.39 3.02
C TYR A 509 8.52 -5.90 4.43
N LYS A 510 7.58 -5.98 5.39
CA LYS A 510 7.75 -5.38 6.73
C LYS A 510 8.47 -6.28 7.73
N VAL A 511 8.68 -7.55 7.37
CA VAL A 511 9.35 -8.53 8.22
C VAL A 511 10.27 -9.39 7.36
N SER A 512 11.56 -9.32 7.61
CA SER A 512 12.52 -10.31 7.11
C SER A 512 13.64 -10.52 8.11
N ALA A 513 14.08 -11.75 8.29
CA ALA A 513 15.16 -12.07 9.20
C ALA A 513 16.51 -11.78 8.54
N VAL A 514 17.36 -11.01 9.24
CA VAL A 514 18.67 -10.61 8.77
C VAL A 514 19.74 -10.73 9.86
N ARG A 515 21.00 -10.80 9.43
CA ARG A 515 22.20 -10.65 10.26
C ARG A 515 22.98 -9.43 9.80
N ILE A 516 23.67 -8.78 10.74
CA ILE A 516 24.58 -7.67 10.46
C ILE A 516 25.99 -7.99 10.94
N GLU A 517 26.98 -7.60 10.14
CA GLU A 517 28.39 -7.81 10.42
C GLU A 517 29.20 -6.57 10.00
N PRO A 518 30.15 -6.09 10.82
CA PRO A 518 31.08 -5.06 10.40
C PRO A 518 31.91 -5.52 9.20
N VAL A 519 32.03 -4.67 8.18
CA VAL A 519 32.96 -4.90 7.07
C VAL A 519 34.31 -4.34 7.48
N VAL A 520 35.30 -5.21 7.70
CA VAL A 520 36.69 -4.81 7.81
C VAL A 520 37.22 -4.63 6.39
N ASP A 521 37.25 -3.40 5.89
CA ASP A 521 37.99 -3.12 4.67
C ASP A 521 39.45 -3.46 4.94
N LYS A 522 39.94 -4.56 4.34
CA LYS A 522 41.38 -4.79 4.24
C LYS A 522 41.91 -3.62 3.41
N VAL A 523 42.53 -2.66 4.08
CA VAL A 523 43.32 -1.60 3.43
C VAL A 523 44.25 -2.30 2.45
N LYS A 524 44.01 -2.10 1.15
CA LYS A 524 44.90 -2.55 0.08
C LYS A 524 46.03 -1.55 -0.09
#